data_AF-A0A921V292-F1
#
_entry.id   AF-A0A921V292-F1
#
_cell.length_a   1.000
_cell.length_b   1.000
_cell.length_c   1.000
_cell.angle_alpha   90.00
_cell.angle_beta   90.00
_cell.angle_gamma   90.00
#
_symmetry.space_group_name_H-M   'P 1'
#
loop_
_entity.id
_entity.type
_entity.pdbx_description
1 polymer ?
#
loop_
_entity_poly.entity_id
_entity_poly.type
_entity_poly.pdbx_seq_one_letter_code
_entity_poly.pdbx_strand_id
1 'polypeptide(L)'
;MVGTFALSVGAAVGMEFWARWAHRALWHASLWHMHESHHRPRDGPFELNDVFAIVNAVPAMSLLAYGFFNRGLVPGLCFGAGLGITLFGMAYMFVHDGLVHRRFPVGPIENVPYFRRVAAAHQIHHMDKFQGVPYGLFLGPKELKEVGGTEELEKEIKKRIRRREALDAIQ
;
A
#
# COMPACT_ATOMS: atom_id res chain seq x y z
N MET A 1 22.54 -3.95 17.05
CA MET A 1 21.10 -3.88 17.40
C MET A 1 20.48 -2.54 17.05
N VAL A 2 20.95 -1.40 17.57
CA VAL A 2 20.38 -0.07 17.26
C VAL A 2 20.37 0.24 15.75
N GLY A 3 21.49 0.02 15.05
CA GLY A 3 21.57 0.25 13.61
C GLY A 3 20.58 -0.60 12.79
N THR A 4 20.47 -1.89 13.11
CA THR A 4 19.49 -2.80 12.50
C THR A 4 18.06 -2.32 12.70
N PHE A 5 17.70 -1.93 13.93
CA PHE A 5 16.37 -1.43 14.24
C PHE A 5 16.06 -0.12 13.52
N ALA A 6 16.98 0.85 13.58
CA ALA A 6 16.85 2.12 12.87
C ALA A 6 16.68 1.92 11.36
N LEU A 7 17.46 1.02 10.77
CA LEU A 7 17.35 0.71 9.34
C LEU A 7 16.06 -0.02 8.99
N SER A 8 15.52 -0.86 9.88
CA SER A 8 14.20 -1.48 9.69
C SER A 8 13.08 -0.45 9.68
N VAL A 9 13.06 0.48 10.63
CA VAL A 9 12.07 1.56 10.66
C VAL A 9 12.25 2.48 9.45
N GLY A 10 13.49 2.87 9.15
CA GLY A 10 13.83 3.72 8.02
C GLY A 10 13.43 3.10 6.68
N ALA A 11 13.68 1.80 6.47
CA ALA A 11 13.27 1.10 5.27
C ALA A 11 11.75 0.98 5.16
N ALA A 12 11.03 0.69 6.25
CA ALA A 12 9.57 0.62 6.23
C ALA A 12 8.94 1.97 5.83
N VAL A 13 9.46 3.08 6.36
CA VAL A 13 9.02 4.43 5.98
C VAL A 13 9.44 4.77 4.54
N GLY A 14 10.69 4.46 4.17
CA GLY A 14 11.24 4.72 2.84
C GLY A 14 10.46 4.00 1.73
N MET A 15 9.93 2.82 2.01
CA MET A 15 9.12 2.05 1.07
C MET A 15 7.83 2.77 0.66
N GLU A 16 7.21 3.60 1.51
CA GLU A 16 6.06 4.42 1.10
C GLU A 16 6.46 5.41 0.00
N PHE A 17 7.61 6.07 0.15
CA PHE A 17 8.12 7.01 -0.84
C PHE A 17 8.54 6.31 -2.14
N TRP A 18 9.20 5.15 -2.02
CA TRP A 18 9.56 4.32 -3.16
C TRP A 18 8.32 3.84 -3.92
N ALA A 19 7.34 3.25 -3.22
CA ALA A 19 6.11 2.74 -3.82
C ALA A 19 5.33 3.87 -4.50
N ARG A 20 5.18 5.03 -3.83
CA ARG A 20 4.55 6.22 -4.43
C ARG A 20 5.24 6.66 -5.71
N TRP A 21 6.57 6.75 -5.70
CA TRP A 21 7.34 7.13 -6.89
C TRP A 21 7.19 6.09 -8.00
N ALA A 22 7.37 4.81 -7.69
CA ALA A 22 7.26 3.72 -8.65
C ALA A 22 5.86 3.63 -9.25
N HIS A 23 4.83 3.81 -8.43
CA HIS A 23 3.44 3.84 -8.87
C HIS A 23 3.20 4.93 -9.91
N ARG A 24 3.64 6.16 -9.64
CA ARG A 24 3.50 7.27 -10.59
C ARG A 24 4.39 7.14 -11.81
N ALA A 25 5.68 6.87 -11.61
CA ALA A 25 6.72 7.01 -12.63
C ALA A 25 6.90 5.74 -13.49
N LEU A 26 6.50 4.58 -12.97
CA LEU A 26 6.65 3.29 -13.65
C LEU A 26 5.29 2.66 -13.94
N TRP A 27 4.45 2.45 -12.91
CA TRP A 27 3.21 1.68 -13.05
C TRP A 27 2.14 2.43 -13.86
N HIS A 28 2.06 3.76 -13.74
CA HIS A 28 1.23 4.62 -14.60
C HIS A 28 1.95 5.10 -15.88
N ALA A 29 3.09 4.49 -16.22
CA ALA A 29 3.86 4.83 -17.40
C ALA A 29 4.28 3.56 -18.17
N SER A 30 5.56 3.19 -18.12
CA SER A 30 6.09 2.06 -18.89
C SER A 30 5.57 0.69 -18.47
N LEU A 31 5.04 0.55 -17.25
CA LEU A 31 4.52 -0.70 -16.70
C LEU A 31 2.99 -0.71 -16.59
N TRP A 32 2.29 0.19 -17.30
CA TRP A 32 0.83 0.26 -17.29
C TRP A 32 0.17 -1.05 -17.67
N HIS A 33 0.68 -1.79 -18.66
CA HIS A 33 0.09 -3.06 -19.06
C HIS A 33 0.02 -4.11 -17.93
N MET A 34 0.87 -3.97 -16.89
CA MET A 34 0.83 -4.82 -15.69
C MET A 34 -0.15 -4.26 -14.66
N HIS A 35 -0.14 -2.94 -14.48
CA HIS A 35 -0.95 -2.23 -13.50
C HIS A 35 -2.41 -2.06 -13.92
N GLU A 36 -2.73 -2.10 -15.21
CA GLU A 36 -4.07 -1.90 -15.74
C GLU A 36 -5.07 -2.93 -15.19
N SER A 37 -4.61 -4.17 -14.98
CA SER A 37 -5.42 -5.22 -14.34
C SER A 37 -5.98 -4.80 -12.98
N HIS A 38 -5.28 -3.90 -12.29
CA HIS A 38 -5.63 -3.36 -10.99
C HIS A 38 -6.67 -2.23 -11.03
N HIS A 39 -6.75 -1.52 -12.16
CA HIS A 39 -7.71 -0.43 -12.37
C HIS A 39 -9.05 -0.90 -12.93
N ARG A 40 -9.10 -2.14 -13.42
CA ARG A 40 -10.30 -2.75 -13.98
C ARG A 40 -10.98 -3.65 -12.93
N PRO A 41 -12.28 -3.98 -13.10
CA PRO A 41 -12.91 -4.98 -12.27
C PRO A 41 -12.13 -6.30 -12.31
N ARG A 42 -11.75 -6.80 -11.13
CA ARG A 42 -10.97 -8.02 -10.97
C ARG A 42 -11.77 -9.27 -11.36
N ASP A 43 -11.11 -10.21 -12.02
CA ASP A 43 -11.59 -11.59 -12.23
C ASP A 43 -10.66 -12.58 -11.51
N GLY A 44 -11.22 -13.43 -10.65
CA GLY A 44 -10.45 -14.41 -9.87
C GLY A 44 -9.51 -13.82 -8.80
N PRO A 45 -8.73 -14.65 -8.08
CA PRO A 45 -7.96 -14.23 -6.91
C PRO A 45 -6.65 -13.46 -7.20
N PHE A 46 -6.15 -13.53 -8.43
CA PHE A 46 -4.84 -12.97 -8.82
C PHE A 46 -4.98 -11.92 -9.94
N GLU A 47 -4.08 -10.94 -9.95
CA GLU A 47 -3.95 -9.92 -10.99
C GLU A 47 -2.51 -9.91 -11.53
N LEU A 48 -2.31 -9.48 -12.78
CA LEU A 48 -0.96 -9.26 -13.31
C LEU A 48 -0.17 -8.24 -12.46
N ASN A 49 -0.89 -7.30 -11.84
CA ASN A 49 -0.36 -6.33 -10.89
C ASN A 49 0.35 -6.98 -9.68
N ASP A 50 -0.01 -8.22 -9.31
CA ASP A 50 0.59 -8.92 -8.16
C ASP A 50 2.11 -9.17 -8.35
N VAL A 51 2.60 -9.08 -9.59
CA VAL A 51 4.04 -9.13 -9.89
C VAL A 51 4.81 -8.03 -9.15
N PHE A 52 4.23 -6.85 -8.91
CA PHE A 52 4.92 -5.79 -8.17
C PHE A 52 5.16 -6.18 -6.70
N ALA A 53 4.26 -6.94 -6.08
CA ALA A 53 4.50 -7.48 -4.75
C ALA A 53 5.67 -8.47 -4.76
N ILE A 54 5.73 -9.36 -5.76
CA ILE A 54 6.83 -10.34 -5.93
C ILE A 54 8.18 -9.64 -6.15
N VAL A 55 8.22 -8.63 -7.02
CA VAL A 55 9.44 -7.85 -7.32
C VAL A 55 10.01 -7.17 -6.07
N ASN A 56 9.17 -6.76 -5.12
CA ASN A 56 9.63 -6.20 -3.84
C ASN A 56 9.90 -7.28 -2.78
N ALA A 57 9.20 -8.42 -2.81
CA ALA A 57 9.39 -9.51 -1.86
C ALA A 57 10.74 -10.24 -2.06
N VAL A 58 11.15 -10.49 -3.30
CA VAL A 58 12.43 -11.16 -3.61
C VAL A 58 13.65 -10.47 -2.99
N PRO A 59 13.88 -9.16 -3.17
CA PRO A 59 14.99 -8.47 -2.53
C PRO A 59 14.85 -8.43 -0.99
N ALA A 60 13.64 -8.28 -0.46
CA ALA A 60 13.40 -8.31 0.99
C ALA A 60 13.81 -9.66 1.60
N MET A 61 13.36 -10.78 1.01
CA MET A 61 13.72 -12.13 1.42
C MET A 61 15.22 -12.39 1.28
N SER A 62 15.85 -11.93 0.19
CA SER A 62 17.29 -12.08 -0.02
C SER A 62 18.10 -11.35 1.06
N LEU A 63 17.70 -10.12 1.41
CA LEU A 63 18.32 -9.33 2.47
C LEU A 63 18.15 -9.97 3.85
N LEU A 64 16.95 -10.49 4.15
CA LEU A 64 16.67 -11.23 5.38
C LEU A 64 17.51 -12.49 5.47
N ALA A 65 17.56 -13.31 4.41
CA ALA A 65 18.33 -14.54 4.37
C ALA A 65 19.83 -14.26 4.56
N TYR A 66 20.39 -13.31 3.80
CA TYR A 66 21.79 -12.91 3.95
C TYR A 66 22.09 -12.43 5.37
N GLY A 67 21.22 -11.59 5.93
CA GLY A 67 21.38 -11.07 7.28
C GLY A 67 21.24 -12.12 8.38
N PHE A 68 20.43 -13.15 8.16
CA PHE A 68 20.20 -14.25 9.10
C PHE A 68 21.35 -15.26 9.13
N PHE A 69 21.86 -15.64 7.95
CA PHE A 69 22.90 -16.67 7.83
C PHE A 69 24.33 -16.15 8.01
N ASN A 70 24.54 -14.84 8.05
CA ASN A 70 25.86 -14.23 8.20
C ASN A 70 25.96 -13.40 9.49
N ARG A 71 27.16 -13.25 10.03
CA ARG A 71 27.42 -12.46 11.24
C ARG A 71 28.24 -11.22 10.93
N GLY A 72 27.94 -10.14 11.64
CA GLY A 72 28.66 -8.86 11.53
C GLY A 72 27.72 -7.68 11.32
N LEU A 73 28.30 -6.48 11.25
CA LEU A 73 27.54 -5.25 11.11
C LEU A 73 26.74 -5.20 9.80
N VAL A 74 27.40 -5.48 8.66
CA VAL A 74 26.77 -5.42 7.33
C VAL A 74 25.60 -6.41 7.20
N PRO A 75 25.76 -7.72 7.52
CA PRO A 75 24.62 -8.64 7.58
C PRO A 75 23.49 -8.16 8.48
N GLY A 76 23.81 -7.62 9.66
CA GLY A 76 22.83 -7.06 10.58
C GLY A 76 22.05 -5.87 10.01
N LEU A 77 22.68 -5.04 9.16
CA LEU A 77 22.01 -3.95 8.44
C LEU A 77 21.13 -4.50 7.31
N CYS A 78 21.63 -5.46 6.52
CA CYS A 78 20.83 -6.13 5.50
C CYS A 78 19.56 -6.75 6.09
N PHE A 79 19.68 -7.45 7.22
CA PHE A 79 18.53 -7.99 7.95
C PHE A 79 17.52 -6.89 8.30
N GLY A 80 18.00 -5.77 8.86
CA GLY A 80 17.16 -4.62 9.20
C GLY A 80 16.41 -4.07 7.99
N ALA A 81 17.11 -3.82 6.89
CA ALA A 81 16.49 -3.33 5.65
C ALA A 81 15.44 -4.31 5.10
N GLY A 82 15.77 -5.60 5.01
CA GLY A 82 14.84 -6.65 4.57
C GLY A 82 13.61 -6.75 5.47
N LEU A 83 13.78 -6.64 6.79
CA LEU A 83 12.69 -6.62 7.75
C LEU A 83 11.78 -5.40 7.54
N GLY A 84 12.35 -4.22 7.34
CA GLY A 84 11.58 -3.00 7.06
C GLY A 84 10.75 -3.09 5.79
N ILE A 85 11.33 -3.61 4.70
CA ILE A 85 10.61 -3.83 3.44
C ILE A 85 9.48 -4.84 3.64
N THR A 86 9.73 -5.93 4.36
CA THR A 86 8.73 -6.96 4.66
C THR A 86 7.58 -6.40 5.50
N LEU A 87 7.88 -5.63 6.54
CA LEU A 87 6.87 -4.99 7.39
C LEU A 87 5.99 -4.02 6.58
N PHE A 88 6.59 -3.21 5.71
CA PHE A 88 5.83 -2.36 4.80
C PHE A 88 4.97 -3.21 3.84
N GLY A 89 5.54 -4.25 3.23
CA GLY A 89 4.81 -5.16 2.33
C GLY A 89 3.61 -5.81 3.01
N MET A 90 3.74 -6.26 4.25
CA MET A 90 2.62 -6.79 5.04
C MET A 90 1.57 -5.71 5.31
N ALA A 91 1.98 -4.52 5.76
CA ALA A 91 1.04 -3.42 5.99
C ALA A 91 0.30 -3.03 4.70
N TYR A 92 1.01 -2.99 3.57
CA TYR A 92 0.46 -2.75 2.24
C TYR A 92 -0.56 -3.83 1.87
N MET A 93 -0.21 -5.11 1.98
CA MET A 93 -1.12 -6.22 1.67
C MET A 93 -2.42 -6.14 2.48
N PHE A 94 -2.36 -5.93 3.80
CA PHE A 94 -3.57 -5.82 4.63
C PHE A 94 -4.40 -4.58 4.30
N VAL A 95 -3.78 -3.42 4.09
CA VAL A 95 -4.53 -2.18 3.84
C VAL A 95 -5.00 -2.09 2.40
N HIS A 96 -4.11 -2.29 1.43
CA HIS A 96 -4.42 -2.23 0.01
C HIS A 96 -5.28 -3.43 -0.43
N ASP A 97 -4.74 -4.64 -0.39
CA ASP A 97 -5.43 -5.81 -0.95
C ASP A 97 -6.60 -6.26 -0.08
N GLY A 98 -6.39 -6.27 1.24
CA GLY A 98 -7.40 -6.62 2.22
C GLY A 98 -8.49 -5.56 2.36
N LEU A 99 -8.15 -4.36 2.83
CA LEU A 99 -9.14 -3.33 3.16
C LEU A 99 -9.68 -2.58 1.94
N VAL A 100 -8.81 -2.11 1.04
CA VAL A 100 -9.25 -1.31 -0.11
C VAL A 100 -9.93 -2.19 -1.15
N HIS A 101 -9.28 -3.27 -1.55
CA HIS A 101 -9.72 -4.16 -2.63
C HIS A 101 -10.57 -5.34 -2.17
N ARG A 102 -10.73 -5.51 -0.85
CA ARG A 102 -11.59 -6.55 -0.25
C ARG A 102 -11.24 -7.96 -0.75
N ARG A 103 -9.95 -8.24 -0.97
CA ARG A 103 -9.49 -9.58 -1.38
C ARG A 103 -9.62 -10.60 -0.26
N PHE A 104 -9.52 -10.17 1.00
CA PHE A 104 -9.69 -11.00 2.20
C PHE A 104 -10.13 -10.14 3.39
N PRO A 105 -10.76 -10.71 4.43
CA PRO A 105 -11.20 -9.96 5.60
C PRO A 105 -10.00 -9.45 6.42
N VAL A 106 -10.07 -8.19 6.86
CA VAL A 106 -9.01 -7.53 7.65
C VAL A 106 -9.40 -7.28 9.10
N GLY A 107 -10.58 -7.76 9.50
CA GLY A 107 -11.11 -7.62 10.85
C GLY A 107 -11.12 -6.15 11.33
N PRO A 108 -10.68 -5.87 12.57
CA PRO A 108 -10.80 -4.53 13.18
C PRO A 108 -10.12 -3.39 12.43
N ILE A 109 -9.18 -3.68 11.52
CA ILE A 109 -8.46 -2.66 10.73
C ILE A 109 -9.44 -1.79 9.93
N GLU A 110 -10.56 -2.36 9.45
CA GLU A 110 -11.57 -1.62 8.69
C GLU A 110 -12.32 -0.55 9.52
N ASN A 111 -12.24 -0.64 10.85
CA ASN A 111 -12.90 0.27 11.78
C ASN A 111 -12.09 1.52 12.06
N VAL A 112 -10.78 1.48 11.78
CA VAL A 112 -9.86 2.57 12.10
C VAL A 112 -10.13 3.76 11.16
N PRO A 113 -10.44 4.96 11.70
CA PRO A 113 -10.80 6.13 10.89
C PRO A 113 -9.73 6.51 9.85
N TYR A 114 -8.45 6.39 10.20
CA TYR A 114 -7.35 6.69 9.29
C TYR A 114 -7.30 5.72 8.10
N PHE A 115 -7.42 4.42 8.31
CA PHE A 115 -7.40 3.46 7.20
C PHE A 115 -8.64 3.56 6.31
N ARG A 116 -9.79 3.99 6.86
CA ARG A 116 -10.95 4.37 6.06
C ARG A 116 -10.65 5.55 5.13
N ARG A 117 -9.93 6.55 5.63
CA ARG A 117 -9.48 7.71 4.83
C ARG A 117 -8.50 7.28 3.73
N VAL A 118 -7.54 6.42 4.03
CA VAL A 118 -6.62 5.82 3.05
C VAL A 118 -7.40 5.07 1.97
N ALA A 119 -8.34 4.23 2.35
CA ALA A 119 -9.14 3.46 1.40
C ALA A 119 -10.02 4.36 0.50
N ALA A 120 -10.56 5.45 1.05
CA ALA A 120 -11.28 6.47 0.27
C ALA A 120 -10.35 7.20 -0.72
N ALA A 121 -9.14 7.56 -0.29
CA ALA A 121 -8.16 8.21 -1.14
C ALA A 121 -7.73 7.31 -2.31
N HIS A 122 -7.50 6.02 -2.05
CA HIS A 122 -7.17 5.03 -3.08
C HIS A 122 -8.35 4.78 -4.04
N GLN A 123 -9.60 4.86 -3.56
CA GLN A 123 -10.75 4.79 -4.45
C GLN A 123 -10.81 5.96 -5.43
N ILE A 124 -10.43 7.16 -4.99
CA ILE A 124 -10.39 8.36 -5.84
C ILE A 124 -9.30 8.22 -6.91
N HIS A 125 -8.16 7.60 -6.57
CA HIS A 125 -7.13 7.23 -7.55
C HIS A 125 -7.69 6.36 -8.68
N HIS A 126 -8.42 5.30 -8.36
CA HIS A 126 -9.06 4.43 -9.36
C HIS A 126 -10.17 5.08 -10.16
N MET A 127 -10.72 6.21 -9.70
CA MET A 127 -11.66 7.02 -10.47
C MET A 127 -10.94 7.94 -11.48
N ASP A 128 -9.61 7.90 -11.51
CA ASP A 128 -8.75 8.74 -12.34
C ASP A 128 -9.05 10.24 -12.20
N LYS A 129 -9.41 10.67 -10.98
CA LYS A 129 -9.58 12.08 -10.64
C LYS A 129 -8.24 12.73 -10.36
N PHE A 130 -8.18 14.06 -10.47
CA PHE A 130 -6.99 14.85 -10.14
C PHE A 130 -5.71 14.38 -10.86
N GLN A 131 -5.82 13.99 -12.14
CA GLN A 131 -4.69 13.49 -12.94
C GLN A 131 -4.03 12.24 -12.31
N GLY A 132 -4.88 11.32 -11.85
CA GLY A 132 -4.45 10.07 -11.20
C GLY A 132 -3.92 10.22 -9.77
N VAL A 133 -3.99 11.40 -9.14
CA VAL A 133 -3.58 11.55 -7.72
C VAL A 133 -4.67 10.99 -6.80
N PRO A 134 -4.32 10.24 -5.73
CA PRO A 134 -2.99 10.01 -5.16
C PRO A 134 -2.25 8.77 -5.69
N TYR A 135 -0.91 8.75 -5.53
CA TYR A 135 -0.07 7.59 -5.91
C TYR A 135 0.51 6.84 -4.69
N GLY A 136 0.59 7.46 -3.52
CA GLY A 136 0.95 6.82 -2.25
C GLY A 136 -0.26 6.18 -1.60
N LEU A 137 -0.04 5.10 -0.84
CA LEU A 137 -1.10 4.42 -0.10
C LEU A 137 -1.40 5.20 1.18
N PHE A 138 -0.43 5.27 2.10
CA PHE A 138 -0.60 5.91 3.40
C PHE A 138 -0.53 7.44 3.29
N LEU A 139 0.26 7.96 2.35
CA LEU A 139 0.33 9.39 2.03
C LEU A 139 -0.82 9.85 1.13
N GLY A 140 -1.66 8.94 0.61
CA GLY A 140 -2.72 9.30 -0.33
C GLY A 140 -3.67 10.40 0.14
N PRO A 141 -4.16 10.40 1.40
CA PRO A 141 -4.95 11.49 1.93
C PRO A 141 -4.23 12.86 1.95
N LYS A 142 -2.91 12.85 2.14
CA LYS A 142 -2.09 14.07 2.13
C LYS A 142 -1.91 14.57 0.69
N GLU A 143 -1.62 13.68 -0.25
CA GLU A 143 -1.49 14.05 -1.67
C GLU A 143 -2.78 14.64 -2.24
N LEU A 144 -3.94 14.05 -1.90
CA LEU A 144 -5.23 14.63 -2.28
C LEU A 144 -5.43 16.03 -1.71
N LYS A 145 -5.03 16.26 -0.46
CA LYS A 145 -5.10 17.60 0.14
C LYS A 145 -4.23 18.61 -0.63
N GLU A 146 -3.04 18.21 -1.06
CA GLU A 146 -2.09 19.05 -1.80
C GLU A 146 -2.62 19.46 -3.19
N VAL A 147 -3.45 18.64 -3.82
CA VAL A 147 -4.09 18.94 -5.12
C VAL A 147 -5.51 19.49 -5.01
N GLY A 148 -5.96 19.87 -3.80
CA GLY A 148 -7.29 20.44 -3.57
C GLY A 148 -8.44 19.42 -3.52
N GLY A 149 -8.16 18.11 -3.50
CA GLY A 149 -9.14 17.03 -3.49
C GLY A 149 -9.78 16.72 -2.13
N THR A 150 -9.73 17.64 -1.17
CA THR A 150 -10.24 17.39 0.20
C THR A 150 -11.75 17.16 0.22
N GLU A 151 -12.52 17.93 -0.54
CA GLU A 151 -13.98 17.77 -0.59
C GLU A 151 -14.40 16.42 -1.17
N GLU A 152 -13.73 15.99 -2.24
CA GLU A 152 -13.98 14.69 -2.86
C GLU A 152 -13.61 13.55 -1.90
N LEU A 153 -12.51 13.68 -1.17
CA LEU A 153 -12.11 12.74 -0.14
C LEU A 153 -13.17 12.60 0.97
N GLU A 154 -13.67 13.71 1.51
CA GLU A 154 -14.73 13.68 2.53
C GLU A 154 -16.04 13.09 2.01
N LYS A 155 -16.38 13.37 0.74
CA LYS A 155 -17.55 12.78 0.07
C LYS A 155 -17.43 11.26 -0.02
N GLU A 156 -16.27 10.75 -0.44
CA GLU A 156 -16.03 9.31 -0.56
C GLU A 156 -15.98 8.61 0.81
N ILE A 157 -15.43 9.26 1.84
CA ILE A 157 -15.49 8.76 3.22
C ILE A 157 -16.93 8.62 3.70
N LYS A 158 -17.77 9.66 3.53
CA LYS A 158 -19.20 9.62 3.89
C LYS A 158 -19.96 8.54 3.11
N LYS A 159 -19.64 8.34 1.83
CA LYS A 159 -20.22 7.26 1.02
C LYS A 159 -19.85 5.89 1.58
N ARG A 160 -18.58 5.68 1.96
CA ARG A 160 -18.10 4.43 2.56
C ARG A 160 -18.75 4.14 3.91
N ILE A 161 -18.91 5.14 4.77
CA ILE A 161 -19.60 5.01 6.07
C ILE A 161 -21.06 4.59 5.84
N ARG A 162 -21.81 5.33 5.01
CA ARG A 162 -23.22 5.01 4.73
C ARG A 162 -23.41 3.62 4.12
N ARG A 163 -22.53 3.22 3.18
CA ARG A 163 -22.56 1.87 2.60
C ARG A 163 -22.40 0.80 3.67
N ARG A 164 -21.55 1.05 4.66
CA ARG A 164 -21.32 0.12 5.75
C ARG A 164 -22.49 0.05 6.71
N GLU A 165 -22.99 1.20 7.18
CA GLU A 165 -24.18 1.26 8.04
C GLU A 165 -25.37 0.52 7.41
N ALA A 166 -25.55 0.65 6.10
CA ALA A 166 -26.56 -0.09 5.36
C ALA A 166 -26.32 -1.61 5.32
N LEU A 167 -25.06 -2.07 5.26
CA LEU A 167 -24.74 -3.50 5.31
C LEU A 167 -24.97 -4.06 6.72
N ASP A 168 -24.54 -3.32 7.75
CA ASP A 168 -24.68 -3.70 9.16
C ASP A 168 -26.17 -3.73 9.58
N ALA A 169 -27.03 -2.90 8.98
CA ALA A 169 -28.48 -2.89 9.24
C ALA A 169 -29.26 -4.06 8.61
N ILE A 170 -28.65 -4.82 7.69
CA ILE A 170 -29.26 -5.98 7.01
C ILE A 170 -28.84 -7.31 7.68
N GLN A 171 -27.85 -7.27 8.56
CA GLN A 171 -27.35 -8.43 9.33
C GLN A 171 -28.10 -8.58 10.66
#